data_AF-A0A924G2U1-F1
#
_entry.id   AF-A0A924G2U1-F1
#
_cell.length_a   1.000
_cell.length_b   1.000
_cell.length_c   1.000
_cell.angle_alpha   90.00
_cell.angle_beta   90.00
_cell.angle_gamma   90.00
#
_symmetry.space_group_name_H-M   'P 1'
#
loop_
_entity.id
_entity.type
_entity.pdbx_description
1 polymer ?
#
loop_
_entity_poly.entity_id
_entity_poly.type
_entity_poly.pdbx_seq_one_letter_code
_entity_poly.pdbx_strand_id
1 'polypeptide(L)' 'MSSDGALHAPDDEPPGDGGPLEAAHFIMRALEDLGRLARRHRHEMLVYLIDMTHLETEEILRRGSRRRPSGG' A
#
# COMPACT_ATOMS: atom_id res chain seq x y z
N MET A 1 33.23 -36.44 -16.28
CA MET A 1 33.24 -36.19 -14.83
C MET A 1 33.14 -34.67 -14.68
N SER A 2 31.94 -34.18 -14.33
CA SER A 2 31.57 -33.74 -12.96
C SER A 2 32.26 -32.42 -12.62
N SER A 3 31.61 -31.36 -12.20
CA SER A 3 30.34 -31.24 -11.46
C SER A 3 29.78 -29.82 -11.70
N ASP A 4 28.48 -29.67 -11.89
CA ASP A 4 27.51 -29.33 -10.82
C ASP A 4 27.68 -27.86 -10.39
N GLY A 5 26.78 -26.97 -10.80
CA GLY A 5 25.58 -26.79 -9.97
C GLY A 5 25.82 -25.71 -8.91
N ALA A 6 26.35 -24.55 -9.30
CA ALA A 6 26.32 -23.38 -8.42
C ALA A 6 24.97 -22.70 -8.62
N LEU A 7 24.02 -23.16 -7.82
CA LEU A 7 22.76 -22.53 -7.46
C LEU A 7 22.79 -21.02 -7.71
N HIS A 8 22.00 -20.59 -8.70
CA HIS A 8 21.46 -19.23 -8.72
C HIS A 8 20.65 -19.08 -7.42
N ALA A 9 21.30 -18.58 -6.38
CA ALA A 9 20.64 -18.22 -5.14
C ALA A 9 19.62 -17.13 -5.48
N PRO A 10 18.32 -17.33 -5.24
CA PRO A 10 17.29 -16.34 -5.55
C PRO A 10 17.33 -15.10 -4.63
N ASP A 11 18.37 -14.95 -3.80
CA ASP A 11 18.50 -13.89 -2.80
C ASP A 11 19.51 -12.79 -3.17
N ASP A 12 20.21 -12.90 -4.31
CA ASP A 12 21.16 -11.89 -4.81
C ASP A 12 20.54 -10.95 -5.86
N GLU A 13 19.22 -10.77 -5.85
CA GLU A 13 18.60 -9.70 -6.64
C GLU A 13 18.95 -8.37 -5.93
N PRO A 14 19.65 -7.43 -6.60
CA PRO A 14 19.98 -6.15 -5.99
C PRO A 14 18.69 -5.51 -5.48
N PRO A 15 18.69 -4.88 -4.28
CA PRO A 15 17.51 -4.19 -3.79
C PRO A 15 17.03 -3.24 -4.90
N GLY A 16 15.78 -3.43 -5.31
CA GLY A 16 15.16 -2.60 -6.33
C GLY A 16 15.36 -1.12 -6.01
N ASP A 17 15.37 -0.27 -7.04
CA ASP A 17 15.65 1.16 -6.95
C ASP A 17 14.72 1.91 -5.96
N GLY A 18 13.70 1.24 -5.42
CA GLY A 18 12.71 1.84 -4.54
C GLY A 18 11.75 2.69 -5.35
N GLY A 19 11.52 2.31 -6.61
CA GLY A 19 10.72 3.06 -7.55
C GLY A 19 9.25 3.15 -7.10
N PRO A 20 8.46 4.07 -7.68
CA PRO A 20 7.06 4.29 -7.27
C PRO A 20 6.20 3.01 -7.27
N LEU A 21 6.49 2.08 -8.19
CA LEU A 21 5.78 0.79 -8.28
C LEU A 21 6.14 -0.14 -7.12
N GLU A 22 7.42 -0.25 -6.77
CA GLU A 22 7.90 -1.05 -5.65
C GLU A 22 7.40 -0.47 -4.32
N ALA A 23 7.42 0.86 -4.19
CA ALA A 23 6.84 1.55 -3.04
C ALA A 23 5.33 1.29 -2.90
N ALA A 24 4.58 1.32 -4.00
CA ALA A 24 3.15 0.99 -4.00
C ALA A 24 2.90 -0.47 -3.58
N HIS A 25 3.68 -1.42 -4.11
CA HIS A 25 3.59 -2.84 -3.71
C HIS A 25 3.94 -3.06 -2.24
N PHE A 26 4.96 -2.37 -1.73
CA PHE A 26 5.34 -2.42 -0.32
C PHE A 26 4.22 -1.90 0.58
N ILE A 27 3.66 -0.73 0.26
CA ILE A 27 2.56 -0.12 1.03
C ILE A 27 1.34 -1.03 1.02
N MET A 28 0.98 -1.60 -0.14
CA MET A 28 -0.14 -2.53 -0.26
C MET A 28 0.03 -3.74 0.66
N ARG A 29 1.21 -4.36 0.67
CA ARG A 29 1.51 -5.50 1.54
C ARG A 29 1.46 -5.11 3.03
N ALA A 30 2.01 -3.95 3.38
CA ALA A 30 1.96 -3.44 4.76
C ALA A 30 0.53 -3.18 5.25
N LEU A 31 -0.35 -2.66 4.38
CA LEU A 31 -1.76 -2.44 4.71
C LEU A 31 -2.54 -3.76 4.86
N GLU A 32 -2.24 -4.78 4.06
CA GLU A 32 -2.83 -6.11 4.23
C GLU A 32 -2.50 -6.72 5.59
N ASP A 33 -1.22 -6.66 5.99
CA ASP A 33 -0.75 -7.17 7.27
C ASP A 33 -1.38 -6.41 8.45
N LEU A 34 -1.45 -5.08 8.34
CA LEU A 34 -2.12 -4.24 9.34
C LEU A 34 -3.62 -4.57 9.43
N GLY A 35 -4.29 -4.80 8.30
CA GLY A 35 -5.70 -5.22 8.26
C GLY A 35 -5.93 -6.58 8.92
N ARG A 36 -5.02 -7.53 8.75
CA ARG A 36 -5.07 -8.84 9.45
C ARG A 36 -4.88 -8.67 10.95
N LEU A 37 -3.95 -7.82 11.37
CA LEU A 37 -3.71 -7.53 12.79
C LEU A 37 -4.92 -6.83 13.43
N ALA A 38 -5.49 -5.84 12.75
CA ALA A 38 -6.67 -5.10 13.19
C ALA A 38 -7.87 -6.04 13.46
N ARG A 39 -8.13 -6.96 12.53
CA ARG A 39 -9.21 -7.95 12.63
C ARG A 39 -8.94 -8.96 13.73
N ARG A 40 -7.71 -9.47 13.83
CA ARG A 40 -7.31 -10.46 14.83
C ARG A 40 -7.44 -9.93 16.26
N HIS A 41 -7.13 -8.65 16.47
CA HIS A 41 -7.14 -8.05 17.80
C HIS A 41 -8.39 -7.22 18.11
N ARG A 42 -9.44 -7.28 17.25
CA ARG A 42 -10.68 -6.50 17.37
C ARG A 42 -10.40 -5.03 17.69
N HIS A 43 -9.48 -4.42 16.94
CA HIS A 43 -9.17 -2.99 17.07
C HIS A 43 -10.23 -2.18 16.34
N GLU A 44 -11.43 -2.13 16.92
CA GLU A 44 -12.56 -1.30 16.49
C GLU A 44 -12.13 0.17 16.29
N MET A 45 -11.16 0.63 17.07
CA MET A 45 -10.56 1.95 16.95
C MET A 45 -9.72 2.15 15.67
N LEU A 46 -9.03 1.12 15.17
CA LEU A 46 -8.29 1.21 13.90
C LEU A 46 -9.23 1.18 12.70
N VAL A 47 -10.31 0.38 12.78
CA VAL A 47 -11.39 0.41 11.77
C VAL A 47 -12.02 1.80 11.73
N TYR A 48 -12.36 2.37 12.89
CA TYR A 48 -12.90 3.73 13.00
C TYR A 48 -11.97 4.80 12.39
N LEU A 49 -10.67 4.74 12.65
CA LEU A 49 -9.72 5.71 12.08
C LEU A 49 -9.60 5.59 10.56
N ILE A 50 -9.66 4.37 10.01
CA ILE A 50 -9.64 4.14 8.57
C ILE A 50 -10.94 4.66 7.92
N ASP A 51 -12.09 4.38 8.53
CA ASP A 51 -13.39 4.86 8.04
C ASP A 51 -13.46 6.41 8.05
N MET A 52 -12.95 7.05 9.09
CA MET A 52 -12.86 8.51 9.17
C MET A 52 -11.93 9.09 8.10
N THR A 53 -10.79 8.44 7.84
CA THR A 53 -9.83 8.88 6.81
C THR A 53 -10.43 8.80 5.41
N HIS A 54 -11.20 7.75 5.11
CA HIS A 54 -11.95 7.64 3.86
C HIS A 54 -12.96 8.80 3.72
N LEU A 55 -13.74 9.07 4.76
CA LEU A 55 -14.77 10.11 4.72
C LEU A 55 -14.18 11.51 4.50
N GLU A 56 -13.05 11.83 5.15
CA GLU A 56 -12.31 13.09 4.92
C GLU A 56 -11.76 13.20 3.50
N THR A 57 -11.22 12.11 2.95
CA THR A 57 -10.70 12.09 1.59
C THR A 57 -11.81 12.36 0.58
N GLU A 58 -12.97 11.73 0.73
CA GLU A 58 -14.12 12.01 -0.13
C GLU A 58 -14.59 13.47 -0.03
N GLU A 59 -14.56 14.05 1.17
CA GLU A 59 -14.96 15.44 1.38
C GLU A 59 -13.99 16.42 0.71
N ILE A 60 -12.69 16.14 0.78
CA ILE A 60 -11.67 16.89 0.04
C ILE A 60 -11.92 16.80 -1.47
N LEU A 61 -12.20 15.61 -2.00
CA LEU A 61 -12.50 15.41 -3.42
C LEU A 61 -13.78 16.14 -3.85
N ARG A 62 -14.86 16.09 -3.06
CA ARG A 62 -16.10 16.84 -3.31
C ARG A 62 -15.85 18.35 -3.33
N ARG A 63 -15.10 18.87 -2.36
CA ARG A 63 -14.71 20.30 -2.30
C ARG A 63 -13.82 20.70 -3.48
N GLY A 64 -12.87 19.86 -3.85
CA GLY A 64 -12.01 20.05 -5.03
C GLY A 64 -12.81 20.09 -6.32
N SER A 65 -13.79 19.20 -6.46
CA SER A 65 -14.69 19.12 -7.62
C SER A 65 -15.57 20.37 -7.74
N ARG A 66 -16.01 20.94 -6.61
CA ARG A 66 -16.83 22.17 -6.58
C ARG A 66 -16.03 23.45 -6.83
N ARG A 67 -14.71 23.40 -6.65
CA ARG A 67 -13.78 24.50 -6.91
C ARG A 67 -13.23 24.52 -8.33
N ARG A 68 -13.48 23.49 -9.15
CA ARG A 68 -13.19 23.57 -10.58
C ARG A 68 -14.30 24.39 -11.22
N PRO A 69 -14.06 25.65 -11.66
CA PRO A 69 -15.06 26.34 -12.45
C PRO A 69 -15.28 25.47 -13.70
N SER A 70 -16.53 25.14 -13.96
CA SER A 70 -16.96 24.74 -15.28
C SER A 70 -16.53 25.85 -16.24
N GLY A 71 -15.38 25.66 -16.89
CA GLY A 71 -15.01 26.41 -18.08
C GLY A 71 -16.12 26.21 -19.11
N GLY A 72 -16.62 27.32 -19.63
CA GLY A 72 -17.71 27.37 -20.62
C GLY A 72 -17.31 26.88 -22.00
#